data_AF-A0A101RNM5-F1
#
_entry.id   AF-A0A101RNM5-F1
#
_cell.length_a   1.000
_cell.length_b   1.000
_cell.length_c   1.000
_cell.angle_alpha   90.00
_cell.angle_beta   90.00
_cell.angle_gamma   90.00
#
_symmetry.space_group_name_H-M   'P 1'
#
loop_
_entity.id
_entity.type
_entity.pdbx_description
1 polymer ?
#
loop_
_entity_poly.entity_id
_entity_poly.type
_entity_poly.pdbx_seq_one_letter_code
_entity_poly.pdbx_strand_id
1 'polypeptide(L)' 'MADDDLGFSRQVNLFDAGYLDSLTVVALTVHIEEALSTPISDTDLFDPRFATIDGMAELVAERAGRTADAAPGITADS' A
#
# COMPACT_ATOMS: atom_id res chain seq x y z
N MET A 1 19.14 9.14 -0.86
CA MET A 1 19.49 9.56 0.51
C MET A 1 18.58 8.81 1.44
N ALA A 2 19.13 7.80 2.12
CA ALA A 2 18.47 6.91 3.08
C ALA A 2 19.51 6.10 3.89
N ASP A 3 20.75 5.98 3.41
CA ASP A 3 21.78 5.12 4.03
C ASP A 3 22.25 5.55 5.44
N ASP A 4 22.01 6.79 5.87
CA ASP A 4 22.51 7.30 7.17
C ASP A 4 21.43 7.40 8.27
N ASP A 5 20.17 7.06 7.98
CA ASP A 5 19.11 7.09 8.99
C ASP A 5 18.93 5.72 9.67
N LEU A 6 19.55 5.59 10.85
CA LEU A 6 19.49 4.37 11.66
C LEU A 6 18.08 4.03 12.17
N GLY A 7 17.15 4.99 12.19
CA GLY A 7 15.76 4.79 12.61
C GLY A 7 14.85 4.29 11.49
N PHE A 8 15.27 4.46 10.23
CA PHE A 8 14.49 4.03 9.09
C PHE A 8 14.62 2.52 8.89
N SER A 9 13.50 1.82 8.98
CA SER A 9 13.40 0.41 8.65
C SER A 9 12.03 0.09 8.06
N ARG A 10 11.86 -1.08 7.47
CA ARG A 10 10.55 -1.47 6.91
C ARG A 10 9.47 -1.72 7.95
N GLN A 11 9.88 -1.89 9.21
CA GLN A 11 9.04 -2.27 10.34
C GLN A 11 8.72 -1.10 11.26
N VAL A 12 9.34 0.07 11.04
CA VAL A 12 9.07 1.26 11.83
C VAL A 12 7.68 1.78 11.54
N ASN A 13 6.96 2.24 12.57
CA ASN A 13 5.74 3.02 12.37
C ASN A 13 6.13 4.37 11.77
N LEU A 14 5.81 4.57 10.50
CA LEU A 14 6.19 5.74 9.71
C LEU A 14 5.50 7.03 10.17
N PHE A 15 4.32 6.92 10.79
CA PHE A 15 3.63 8.07 11.37
C PHE A 15 4.29 8.49 12.68
N ASP A 16 4.53 7.54 13.59
CA ASP A 16 5.15 7.82 14.89
C ASP A 16 6.59 8.32 14.72
N ALA A 17 7.31 7.81 13.73
CA ALA A 17 8.66 8.24 13.39
C ALA A 17 8.70 9.56 12.60
N GLY A 18 7.55 10.10 12.19
CA GLY A 18 7.45 11.38 11.47
C GLY A 18 7.87 11.33 10.00
N TYR A 19 8.04 10.14 9.42
CA TYR A 19 8.27 9.98 7.98
C TYR A 19 7.00 10.22 7.16
N LEU A 20 5.83 9.99 7.75
CA LEU A 20 4.53 10.26 7.16
C LEU A 20 3.73 11.25 8.01
N ASP A 21 3.16 12.21 7.31
CA ASP A 21 2.14 13.15 7.76
C ASP A 21 0.88 13.02 6.87
N SER A 22 -0.14 13.85 7.13
CA SER A 22 -1.41 13.80 6.41
C SER A 22 -1.32 14.15 4.92
N LEU A 23 -0.31 14.89 4.47
CA LEU A 23 -0.15 15.24 3.06
C LEU A 23 0.69 14.19 2.32
N THR A 24 1.77 13.75 2.95
CA THR A 24 2.69 12.74 2.40
C THR A 24 2.06 11.36 2.34
N VAL A 25 1.12 11.01 3.23
CA VAL A 25 0.34 9.77 3.12
C VAL A 25 -0.55 9.75 1.86
N VAL A 26 -1.13 10.89 1.47
CA VAL A 26 -1.92 10.98 0.24
C VAL A 26 -1.04 10.77 -0.98
N ALA A 27 0.12 11.43 -1.02
CA ALA A 27 1.09 11.26 -2.11
C ALA A 27 1.61 9.81 -2.19
N LEU A 28 1.88 9.18 -1.05
CA LEU A 28 2.31 7.79 -0.98
C LEU A 28 1.22 6.85 -1.51
N THR A 29 -0.04 7.09 -1.14
CA THR A 29 -1.17 6.27 -1.59
C THR A 29 -1.29 6.31 -3.11
N VAL A 30 -1.29 7.50 -3.70
CA VAL A 30 -1.31 7.66 -5.17
C VAL A 30 -0.12 6.95 -5.82
N HIS A 31 1.08 7.09 -5.24
CA HIS A 31 2.27 6.43 -5.76
C HIS A 31 2.17 4.90 -5.76
N ILE A 32 1.64 4.31 -4.68
CA ILE A 32 1.45 2.86 -4.56
C ILE A 32 0.44 2.37 -5.59
N GLU A 33 -0.69 3.09 -5.75
CA GLU A 33 -1.72 2.75 -6.72
C GLU A 33 -1.19 2.78 -8.16
N GLU A 34 -0.44 3.82 -8.52
CA GLU A 34 0.17 3.96 -9.84
C GLU A 34 1.26 2.90 -10.09
N ALA A 35 2.14 2.68 -9.11
CA ALA A 35 3.27 1.77 -9.26
C ALA A 35 2.83 0.30 -9.33
N LEU A 36 1.77 -0.07 -8.62
CA LEU A 36 1.33 -1.47 -8.46
C LEU A 36 -0.03 -1.74 -9.11
N SER A 37 -0.64 -0.75 -9.77
CA SER A 37 -1.97 -0.85 -10.41
C SER A 37 -3.04 -1.44 -9.48
N THR A 38 -2.92 -1.19 -8.18
CA THR A 38 -3.79 -1.76 -7.14
C THR A 38 -4.44 -0.63 -6.36
N PRO A 39 -5.77 -0.47 -6.44
CA PRO A 39 -6.47 0.59 -5.71
C PRO A 39 -6.38 0.36 -4.20
N ILE A 40 -6.08 1.43 -3.47
CA ILE A 40 -6.08 1.49 -2.01
C ILE A 40 -7.41 2.13 -1.60
N SER A 41 -8.19 1.45 -0.77
CA SER A 41 -9.44 2.01 -0.27
C SER A 41 -9.20 2.85 0.98
N ASP A 42 -10.10 3.79 1.27
CA ASP A 42 -10.04 4.56 2.52
C ASP A 42 -9.99 3.66 3.76
N THR A 43 -10.62 2.48 3.71
CA THR A 43 -10.61 1.51 4.83
C THR A 43 -9.20 0.98 5.12
N ASP A 44 -8.33 0.92 4.10
CA ASP A 44 -6.95 0.47 4.26
C ASP A 44 -6.07 1.48 4.95
N LEU A 45 -6.35 2.76 4.73
CA LEU A 45 -5.66 3.85 5.42
C LEU A 45 -5.89 3.80 6.93
N PHE A 46 -6.99 3.19 7.37
CA PHE A 46 -7.30 2.95 8.78
C PHE A 46 -6.81 1.59 9.29
N ASP A 47 -6.30 0.70 8.44
CA ASP A 47 -5.71 -0.57 8.89
C ASP A 47 -4.37 -0.27 9.58
N PRO A 48 -4.15 -0.74 10.83
CA PRO A 48 -2.90 -0.51 11.54
C PRO A 48 -1.64 -0.97 10.77
N ARG A 49 -1.78 -1.96 9.88
CA ARG A 49 -0.68 -2.45 9.03
C ARG A 49 -0.18 -1.39 8.06
N PHE A 50 -1.01 -0.41 7.69
CA PHE A 50 -0.63 0.70 6.81
C PHE A 50 0.45 1.61 7.43
N ALA A 51 0.69 1.52 8.74
CA ALA A 51 1.71 2.28 9.43
C ALA A 51 3.16 1.87 9.11
N THR A 52 3.38 0.72 8.47
CA THR A 52 4.72 0.17 8.19
C THR A 52 4.86 -0.22 6.72
N ILE A 53 6.08 -0.27 6.19
CA ILE A 53 6.31 -0.70 4.80
C ILE A 53 5.95 -2.17 4.62
N ASP A 54 6.33 -3.03 5.57
CA ASP A 54 6.01 -4.46 5.49
C ASP A 54 4.48 -4.68 5.55
N GLY A 55 3.78 -3.98 6.44
CA GLY A 55 2.32 -4.09 6.53
C GLY A 55 1.58 -3.52 5.32
N MET A 56 2.06 -2.43 4.71
CA MET A 56 1.54 -1.95 3.42
C MET A 56 1.75 -2.99 2.31
N ALA A 57 2.92 -3.64 2.27
CA ALA A 57 3.21 -4.67 1.27
C ALA A 57 2.28 -5.89 1.43
N GLU A 58 1.98 -6.31 2.65
CA GLU A 58 0.99 -7.37 2.93
C GLU A 58 -0.41 -6.98 2.44
N LEU A 59 -0.87 -5.77 2.79
CA LEU A 59 -2.19 -5.25 2.38
C LEU A 59 -2.35 -5.20 0.85
N VAL A 60 -1.29 -4.81 0.14
CA VAL A 60 -1.29 -4.77 -1.33
C VAL A 60 -1.23 -6.18 -1.92
N ALA A 61 -0.42 -7.08 -1.37
CA ALA A 61 -0.33 -8.46 -1.84
C ALA A 61 -1.67 -9.21 -1.70
N GLU A 62 -2.37 -9.01 -0.57
CA GLU A 62 -3.72 -9.56 -0.36
C GLU A 62 -4.74 -9.07 -1.39
N ARG A 63 -4.58 -7.83 -1.89
CA ARG A 63 -5.45 -7.26 -2.92
C ARG A 63 -5.10 -7.74 -4.30
N ALA A 64 -3.82 -7.76 -4.65
CA ALA A 64 -3.36 -8.27 -5.94
C ALA A 64 -3.77 -9.75 -6.12
N GLY A 65 -3.71 -10.55 -5.05
CA GLY A 65 -4.20 -11.93 -5.05
C GLY A 65 -5.72 -12.03 -5.22
N ARG A 66 -6.50 -11.15 -4.59
CA ARG A 66 -7.97 -11.10 -4.74
C ARG A 66 -8.41 -10.63 -6.13
N THR A 67 -7.72 -9.67 -6.72
CA THR A 67 -8.01 -9.18 -8.08
C THR A 67 -7.70 -10.25 -9.14
N ALA A 68 -6.70 -11.10 -8.91
CA ALA A 68 -6.38 -12.21 -9.81
C ALA A 68 -7.44 -13.33 -9.80
N ASP A 69 -8.14 -13.54 -8.67
CA ASP A 69 -9.17 -14.57 -8.53
C ASP A 69 -10.56 -14.11 -9.04
N ALA A 70 -10.80 -12.80 -9.11
CA ALA A 70 -12.05 -12.21 -9.59
C ALA A 70 -12.21 -12.19 -11.14
N ALA A 71 -11.27 -12.76 -11.90
CA ALA A 71 -11.37 -12.86 -13.35
C ALA A 71 -11.66 -14.31 -13.83
N PRO A 72 -12.95 -14.67 -13.93
CA PRO A 72 -13.41 -15.52 -15.02
C PRO A 72 -14.68 -14.96 -15.70
N GLY A 73 -14.63 -14.81 -17.02
CA GLY A 73 -15.85 -14.68 -17.84
C GLY A 73 -15.87 -13.54 -18.85
N ILE A 74 -14.95 -13.53 -19.81
CA ILE A 74 -15.28 -13.00 -21.14
C ILE A 74 -16.23 -14.04 -21.76
N THR A 75 -17.54 -13.90 -21.54
CA THR A 75 -18.53 -14.57 -22.39
C THR A 75 -18.60 -13.79 -23.69
N ALA A 76 -17.82 -14.26 -24.66
CA ALA A 76 -18.14 -14.07 -26.06
C ALA A 76 -19.41 -14.87 -26.38
N ASP A 77 -20.45 -14.20 -26.89
CA ASP A 77 -21.43 -14.77 -27.83
C ASP A 77 -22.18 -13.57 -28.45
N SER A 78 -21.87 -13.22 -29.71
CA SER A 78 -22.61 -13.55 -30.94
C SER A 78 -23.91 -12.76 -31.13
#